data_AF-D5VRY9-F1
#
_entry.id   AF-D5VRY9-F1
#
_cell.length_a   1.000
_cell.length_b   1.000
_cell.length_c   1.000
_cell.angle_alpha   90.00
_cell.angle_beta   90.00
_cell.angle_gamma   90.00
#
_symmetry.space_group_name_H-M   'P 1'
#
loop_
_entity.id
_entity.type
_entity.pdbx_description
1 polymer ?
#
loop_
_entity_poly.entity_id
_entity_poly.type
_entity_poly.pdbx_seq_one_letter_code
_entity_poly.pdbx_strand_id
1 'polypeptide(L)'
;MKKLDEIKEKVERIINLKAKLTLLAKFENIKRYDSKIISDLAKNQEEALLLLYKKFLIYYNEEPKITIEIEGKIKEILEELVKLERELAKTCGPNFGIRQPIIHCLNDDEEFLFYIEGGNSDREGL
;
A
#
# COMPACT_ATOMS: atom_id res chain seq x y z
N MET A 1 1.94 -23.42 11.62
CA MET A 1 3.10 -22.79 10.94
C MET A 1 2.71 -22.26 9.57
N LYS A 2 2.35 -23.08 8.57
CA LYS A 2 2.01 -22.62 7.20
C LYS A 2 1.15 -21.35 7.08
N LYS A 3 0.05 -21.24 7.85
CA LYS A 3 -0.84 -20.06 7.81
C LYS A 3 -0.19 -18.75 8.32
N LEU A 4 0.77 -18.84 9.26
CA LEU A 4 1.50 -17.68 9.78
C LEU A 4 2.51 -17.17 8.74
N ASP A 5 3.18 -18.10 8.05
CA ASP A 5 4.14 -17.80 7.00
C ASP A 5 3.43 -17.16 5.78
N GLU A 6 2.26 -17.68 5.39
CA GLU A 6 1.43 -17.08 4.34
C GLU A 6 0.98 -15.65 4.67
N ILE A 7 0.58 -15.38 5.93
CA ILE A 7 0.21 -14.03 6.38
C ILE A 7 1.43 -13.11 6.33
N LYS A 8 2.59 -13.59 6.80
CA LYS A 8 3.84 -12.85 6.78
C LYS A 8 4.22 -12.44 5.35
N GLU A 9 4.24 -13.39 4.42
CA GLU A 9 4.55 -13.14 3.01
C GLU A 9 3.59 -12.11 2.39
N LYS A 10 2.30 -12.15 2.73
CA LYS A 10 1.34 -11.13 2.29
C LYS A 10 1.65 -9.74 2.85
N VAL A 11 2.03 -9.65 4.14
CA VAL A 11 2.43 -8.36 4.72
C VAL A 11 3.70 -7.83 4.06
N GLU A 12 4.70 -8.69 3.80
CA GLU A 12 5.91 -8.30 3.06
C GLU A 12 5.55 -7.79 1.65
N ARG A 13 4.64 -8.45 0.95
CA ARG A 13 4.18 -7.99 -0.37
C ARG A 13 3.51 -6.62 -0.30
N ILE A 14 2.65 -6.38 0.69
CA ILE A 14 2.01 -5.08 0.90
C ILE A 14 3.06 -4.00 1.17
N ILE A 15 4.04 -4.27 2.04
CA ILE A 15 5.17 -3.36 2.31
C ILE A 15 5.91 -3.00 1.01
N ASN A 16 6.25 -3.99 0.19
CA ASN A 16 6.93 -3.76 -1.08
C ASN A 16 6.10 -2.91 -2.05
N LEU A 17 4.80 -3.19 -2.18
CA LEU A 17 3.90 -2.44 -3.05
C LEU A 17 3.70 -0.99 -2.56
N LYS A 18 3.56 -0.77 -1.25
CA LYS A 18 3.46 0.60 -0.70
C LYS A 18 4.74 1.40 -0.94
N ALA A 19 5.91 0.78 -0.79
CA ALA A 19 7.19 1.43 -1.10
C ALA A 19 7.33 1.75 -2.60
N LYS A 20 6.93 0.81 -3.46
CA LYS A 20 6.86 1.01 -4.92
C LYS A 20 5.93 2.18 -5.28
N LEU A 21 4.72 2.18 -4.73
CA LEU A 21 3.71 3.20 -4.98
C LEU A 21 4.14 4.58 -4.48
N THR A 22 4.76 4.64 -3.30
CA THR A 22 5.35 5.87 -2.75
C THR A 22 6.33 6.50 -3.74
N LEU A 23 7.27 5.72 -4.28
CA LEU A 23 8.28 6.21 -5.21
C LEU A 23 7.66 6.63 -6.55
N LEU A 24 6.77 5.81 -7.11
CA LEU A 24 6.08 6.14 -8.36
C LEU A 24 5.23 7.41 -8.22
N ALA A 25 4.50 7.56 -7.13
CA ALA A 25 3.71 8.76 -6.86
C ALA A 25 4.60 10.00 -6.69
N LYS A 26 5.73 9.91 -5.99
CA LYS A 26 6.70 11.02 -5.92
C LYS A 26 7.22 11.42 -7.30
N PHE A 27 7.57 10.46 -8.16
CA PHE A 27 8.00 10.76 -9.52
C PHE A 27 6.90 11.34 -10.39
N GLU A 28 5.68 10.82 -10.29
CA GLU A 28 4.53 11.33 -11.04
C GLU A 28 4.15 12.74 -10.59
N ASN A 29 4.24 13.03 -9.29
CA ASN A 29 4.00 14.37 -8.75
C ASN A 29 4.96 15.40 -9.37
N ILE A 30 6.24 15.05 -9.50
CA ILE A 30 7.25 15.90 -10.15
C ILE A 30 6.89 16.13 -11.62
N LYS A 31 6.49 15.07 -12.35
CA LYS A 31 6.11 15.17 -13.77
C LYS A 31 4.87 16.05 -13.99
N ARG A 32 3.94 16.06 -13.03
CA ARG A 32 2.67 16.80 -13.10
C ARG A 32 2.72 18.21 -12.50
N TYR A 33 3.90 18.72 -12.16
CA TYR A 33 4.07 20.04 -11.52
C TYR A 33 3.23 20.19 -10.24
N ASP A 34 3.42 19.28 -9.28
CA ASP A 34 2.81 19.31 -7.94
C ASP A 34 1.29 19.11 -7.91
N SER A 35 0.86 17.96 -8.43
CA SER A 35 -0.51 17.50 -8.27
C SER A 35 -0.79 17.13 -6.81
N LYS A 36 -1.63 17.92 -6.14
CA LYS A 36 -1.99 17.71 -4.73
C LYS A 36 -2.42 16.28 -4.41
N ILE A 37 -3.29 15.68 -5.22
CA ILE A 37 -3.78 14.31 -4.98
C ILE A 37 -2.66 13.26 -5.05
N ILE A 38 -1.71 13.42 -5.99
CA ILE A 38 -0.57 12.50 -6.13
C ILE A 38 0.43 12.71 -5.00
N SER A 39 0.64 13.96 -4.58
CA SER A 39 1.46 14.28 -3.40
C SER A 39 0.87 13.70 -2.12
N ASP A 40 -0.45 13.83 -1.92
CA ASP A 40 -1.16 13.31 -0.76
C ASP A 40 -1.11 11.77 -0.75
N LEU A 41 -1.29 11.13 -1.91
CA LEU A 41 -1.10 9.68 -2.07
C LEU A 41 0.32 9.26 -1.67
N ALA A 42 1.35 9.92 -2.22
CA ALA A 42 2.74 9.58 -1.92
C ALA A 42 3.05 9.64 -0.42
N LYS A 43 2.55 10.68 0.26
CA LYS A 43 2.74 10.87 1.70
C LYS A 43 2.00 9.81 2.50
N ASN A 44 0.74 9.53 2.17
CA ASN A 44 -0.04 8.51 2.87
C ASN A 44 0.59 7.11 2.72
N GLN A 45 1.01 6.74 1.50
CA GLN A 45 1.67 5.45 1.26
C GLN A 45 2.99 5.32 2.02
N GLU A 46 3.76 6.41 2.15
CA GLU A 46 4.98 6.44 2.94
C GLU A 46 4.71 6.24 4.43
N GLU A 47 3.72 6.94 4.99
CA GLU A 47 3.34 6.81 6.40
C GLU A 47 2.83 5.39 6.70
N ALA A 48 1.99 4.83 5.82
CA ALA A 48 1.48 3.46 5.91
C ALA A 48 2.60 2.42 5.79
N LEU A 49 3.54 2.59 4.86
CA LEU A 49 4.73 1.76 4.72
C LEU A 49 5.53 1.69 6.02
N LEU A 50 5.87 2.85 6.58
CA LEU A 50 6.69 2.93 7.80
C LEU A 50 5.96 2.32 9.01
N LEU A 51 4.64 2.52 9.10
CA LEU A 51 3.82 1.90 10.12
C LEU A 51 3.83 0.37 10.00
N LEU A 52 3.58 -0.17 8.80
CA LEU A 52 3.57 -1.62 8.57
C LEU A 52 4.93 -2.25 8.80
N TYR A 53 6.01 -1.61 8.35
CA TYR A 53 7.37 -2.04 8.61
C TYR A 53 7.64 -2.16 10.12
N LYS A 54 7.33 -1.13 10.89
CA LYS A 54 7.46 -1.14 12.35
C LYS A 54 6.65 -2.27 12.99
N LYS A 55 5.41 -2.49 12.53
CA LYS A 55 4.54 -3.53 13.06
C LYS A 55 5.02 -4.93 12.71
N PHE A 56 5.60 -5.09 11.52
CA PHE A 56 6.23 -6.32 11.07
C PHE A 56 7.40 -6.71 11.99
N LEU A 57 8.32 -5.77 12.24
CA LEU A 57 9.45 -5.97 13.17
C LEU A 57 8.98 -6.44 14.55
N ILE A 58 7.99 -5.74 15.13
CA ILE A 58 7.48 -6.06 16.47
C ILE A 58 6.85 -7.45 16.52
N TYR A 59 6.12 -7.83 15.46
CA TYR A 59 5.29 -9.02 15.48
C TYR A 59 6.07 -10.29 15.09
N TYR A 60 6.93 -10.19 14.09
CA TYR A 60 7.70 -11.31 13.56
C TYR A 60 9.13 -11.39 14.09
N ASN A 61 9.61 -10.32 14.75
CA ASN A 61 10.96 -10.22 15.29
C ASN A 61 12.06 -10.45 14.23
N GLU A 62 11.80 -9.96 13.01
CA GLU A 62 12.70 -10.03 11.87
C GLU A 62 12.40 -8.89 10.88
N GLU A 63 13.34 -8.58 10.01
CA GLU A 63 13.17 -7.58 8.96
C GLU A 63 12.35 -8.13 7.79
N PRO A 64 11.38 -7.35 7.26
CA PRO A 64 10.68 -7.76 6.04
C PRO A 64 11.65 -7.73 4.86
N LYS A 65 11.53 -8.70 3.96
CA LYS A 65 12.28 -8.69 2.70
C LYS A 65 11.75 -7.60 1.78
N ILE A 66 12.59 -6.61 1.47
CA ILE A 66 12.24 -5.50 0.58
C ILE A 66 13.02 -5.61 -0.72
N THR A 67 12.29 -5.79 -1.83
CA THR A 67 12.79 -5.78 -3.20
C THR A 67 11.80 -5.00 -4.05
N ILE A 68 12.23 -3.87 -4.59
CA ILE A 68 11.35 -2.93 -5.29
C ILE A 68 11.83 -2.76 -6.73
N GLU A 69 10.94 -3.04 -7.68
CA GLU A 69 11.10 -2.71 -9.09
C GLU A 69 10.18 -1.54 -9.44
N ILE A 70 10.76 -0.45 -9.97
CA ILE A 70 10.05 0.80 -10.22
C ILE A 70 9.47 0.79 -11.64
N GLU A 71 8.33 0.13 -11.80
CA GLU A 71 7.56 0.08 -13.05
C GLU A 71 6.06 -0.09 -12.79
N GLY A 72 5.22 0.08 -13.82
CA GLY A 72 3.77 -0.10 -13.71
C GLY A 72 3.01 1.19 -13.40
N LYS A 73 1.67 1.09 -13.40
CA LYS A 73 0.78 2.25 -13.20
C LYS A 73 0.33 2.37 -11.75
N ILE A 74 0.22 3.61 -11.28
CA ILE A 74 -0.22 3.94 -9.93
C ILE A 74 -1.58 3.28 -9.62
N LYS A 75 -2.54 3.41 -10.55
CA LYS A 75 -3.88 2.83 -10.37
C LYS A 75 -3.84 1.31 -10.20
N GLU A 76 -3.15 0.60 -11.10
CA GLU A 76 -3.08 -0.86 -11.09
C GLU A 76 -2.42 -1.39 -9.80
N ILE A 77 -1.38 -0.71 -9.31
CA ILE A 77 -0.72 -1.05 -8.04
C ILE A 77 -1.64 -0.80 -6.85
N LEU A 78 -2.40 0.30 -6.86
CA LEU A 78 -3.35 0.63 -5.80
C LEU A 78 -4.51 -0.37 -5.74
N GLU A 79 -5.04 -0.81 -6.89
CA GLU A 79 -6.04 -1.88 -6.96
C GLU A 79 -5.50 -3.21 -6.39
N GLU A 80 -4.24 -3.55 -6.68
CA GLU A 80 -3.58 -4.72 -6.11
C GLU A 80 -3.47 -4.62 -4.57
N LEU A 81 -3.06 -3.45 -4.05
CA LEU A 81 -2.98 -3.18 -2.62
C LEU A 81 -4.34 -3.38 -1.94
N VAL A 82 -5.40 -2.72 -2.43
CA VAL A 82 -6.76 -2.85 -1.89
C VAL A 82 -7.20 -4.31 -1.85
N LYS A 83 -6.93 -5.08 -2.91
CA LYS A 83 -7.25 -6.51 -2.95
C LYS A 83 -6.52 -7.28 -1.85
N LEU A 84 -5.20 -7.12 -1.75
CA LEU A 84 -4.36 -7.84 -0.78
C LEU A 84 -4.73 -7.48 0.66
N GLU A 85 -4.92 -6.19 0.95
CA GLU A 85 -5.29 -5.70 2.27
C GLU A 85 -6.66 -6.19 2.70
N ARG A 86 -7.64 -6.21 1.78
CA ARG A 86 -8.97 -6.77 2.04
C ARG A 86 -8.93 -8.27 2.31
N GLU A 87 -8.14 -9.03 1.56
CA GLU A 87 -7.91 -10.45 1.84
C GLU A 87 -7.25 -10.67 3.21
N LEU A 88 -6.25 -9.84 3.54
CA LEU A 88 -5.49 -9.95 4.78
C LEU A 88 -6.34 -9.56 6.00
N ALA A 89 -7.15 -8.51 5.89
CA ALA A 89 -8.06 -8.07 6.94
C ALA A 89 -9.12 -9.12 7.31
N LYS A 90 -9.54 -9.94 6.33
CA LYS A 90 -10.46 -11.07 6.52
C LYS A 90 -9.79 -12.31 7.12
N THR A 91 -8.52 -12.55 6.78
CA THR A 91 -7.80 -13.78 7.16
C THR A 91 -7.07 -13.65 8.50
N CYS A 92 -6.63 -12.44 8.85
CA CYS A 92 -6.22 -12.09 10.21
C CYS A 92 -7.47 -12.05 11.11
N GLY A 93 -7.63 -13.03 11.99
CA GLY A 93 -8.71 -13.07 12.99
C GLY A 93 -8.59 -11.95 14.05
N PRO A 94 -9.23 -12.09 15.23
CA PRO A 94 -9.17 -11.08 16.29
C PRO A 94 -7.77 -10.91 16.92
N ASN A 95 -6.89 -11.90 16.76
CA ASN A 95 -5.47 -11.76 17.08
C ASN A 95 -4.75 -11.21 15.86
N PHE A 96 -4.03 -10.10 16.00
CA PHE A 96 -2.75 -9.77 15.36
C PHE A 96 -2.51 -8.26 15.45
N GLY A 97 -1.38 -7.84 16.04
CA GLY A 97 -0.96 -6.42 16.09
C GLY A 97 -0.77 -5.74 14.72
N ILE A 98 -0.92 -6.50 13.63
CA ILE A 98 -0.83 -6.05 12.23
C ILE A 98 -2.22 -5.79 11.61
N ARG A 99 -3.29 -6.43 12.11
CA ARG A 99 -4.62 -6.35 11.48
C ARG A 99 -5.16 -4.92 11.44
N GLN A 100 -5.09 -4.21 12.57
CA GLN A 100 -5.60 -2.84 12.65
C GLN A 100 -4.85 -1.89 11.68
N PRO A 101 -3.50 -1.88 11.63
CA PRO A 101 -2.75 -1.18 10.58
C PRO A 101 -3.22 -1.51 9.16
N ILE A 102 -3.45 -2.79 8.85
CA ILE A 102 -3.92 -3.21 7.52
C ILE A 102 -5.32 -2.67 7.21
N ILE A 103 -6.23 -2.62 8.18
CA ILE A 103 -7.57 -2.03 7.99
C ILE A 103 -7.47 -0.52 7.73
N HIS A 104 -6.57 0.19 8.43
CA HIS A 104 -6.33 1.60 8.15
C HIS A 104 -5.79 1.81 6.73
N CYS A 105 -4.80 1.01 6.33
CA CYS A 105 -4.27 1.05 4.96
C CYS A 105 -5.37 0.81 3.92
N LEU A 106 -6.23 -0.20 4.14
CA LEU A 106 -7.32 -0.52 3.23
C LEU A 106 -8.29 0.65 3.02
N ASN A 107 -8.69 1.31 4.11
CA ASN A 107 -9.63 2.42 4.02
C ASN A 107 -9.02 3.59 3.25
N ASP A 108 -7.77 3.94 3.54
CA ASP A 108 -7.07 5.04 2.87
C ASP A 108 -6.85 4.71 1.39
N ASP A 109 -6.43 3.49 1.07
CA ASP A 109 -6.17 3.03 -0.30
C ASP A 109 -7.47 2.98 -1.13
N GLU A 110 -8.59 2.56 -0.55
CA GLU A 110 -9.92 2.61 -1.18
C GLU A 110 -10.38 4.04 -1.47
N GLU A 111 -10.12 4.98 -0.55
CA GLU A 111 -10.43 6.39 -0.72
C GLU A 111 -9.61 7.00 -1.86
N PHE A 112 -8.29 6.77 -1.89
CA PHE A 112 -7.45 7.22 -3.00
C PHE A 112 -7.84 6.59 -4.33
N LEU A 113 -8.20 5.31 -4.34
CA LEU A 113 -8.66 4.63 -5.55
C LEU A 113 -9.94 5.29 -6.07
N PHE A 114 -10.90 5.58 -5.20
CA PHE A 114 -12.12 6.31 -5.58
C PHE A 114 -11.80 7.68 -6.17
N TYR A 115 -10.87 8.45 -5.59
CA TYR A 115 -10.49 9.75 -6.13
C TYR A 115 -9.76 9.67 -7.48
N ILE A 116 -8.90 8.67 -7.65
CA ILE A 116 -8.20 8.41 -8.90
C ILE A 116 -9.18 7.93 -9.98
N GLU A 117 -10.21 7.16 -9.64
CA GLU A 117 -11.24 6.71 -10.57
C GLU A 117 -12.25 7.80 -10.92
N GLY A 118 -12.74 8.53 -9.92
CA GLY A 118 -13.74 9.59 -10.08
C GLY A 118 -13.19 10.88 -10.69
N GLY A 119 -11.88 11.12 -10.57
CA GLY A 119 -11.20 12.27 -11.18
C GLY A 119 -10.82 12.07 -12.66
N ASN A 120 -11.09 10.89 -13.24
CA ASN A 120 -10.56 10.46 -14.54
C ASN A 120 -11.59 10.43 -15.69
N SER A 121 -12.78 11.03 -15.54
CA SER A 121 -13.67 11.20 -16.70
C SER A 121 -13.10 12.14 -17.77
N ASP A 122 -12.10 12.98 -17.44
CA ASP A 122 -11.66 14.08 -18.33
C ASP A 122 -10.16 14.13 -18.68
N ARG A 123 -9.29 13.20 -18.22
CA ARG A 123 -7.85 13.25 -18.57
C ARG A 123 -7.25 11.87 -18.79
N GLU A 124 -6.97 11.56 -20.06
CA GLU A 124 -6.25 10.38 -20.50
C GLU A 124 -4.88 10.25 -19.82
N GLY A 125 -4.64 9.10 -19.16
CA GLY A 125 -3.33 8.67 -18.69
C GLY A 125 -3.12 8.70 -17.17
N LEU A 126 -3.67 7.72 -16.46
CA LEU A 126 -3.28 7.29 -15.10
C LEU A 126 -3.29 5.77 -15.01
#